data_AF-A0A838I769-F1
#
_entry.id   AF-A0A838I769-F1
#
_cell.length_a   1.000
_cell.length_b   1.000
_cell.length_c   1.000
_cell.angle_alpha   90.00
_cell.angle_beta   90.00
_cell.angle_gamma   90.00
#
_symmetry.space_group_name_H-M   'P 1'
#
loop_
_entity.id
_entity.type
_entity.pdbx_description
1 polymer ?
#
loop_
_entity_poly.entity_id
_entity_poly.type
_entity_poly.pdbx_seq_one_letter_code
_entity_poly.pdbx_strand_id
1 'polypeptide(L)'
;MIAGAAMALLVCPAGAPAKPTSDRAQASKECKAERGHHPATREAFAAKYGTGSGKNAFGRCVSKKTREEAAERRKARSSASRACRAERHEMGSEAFTDKYGTGKRGKNAFGKCVSAKSRKTTAEQDQQDQEQAEATKNAAKECAAERDSLGEDAFGEKYGTNKNGKNAFGKCVSGKARDTYTPTQA
;
A
#
# COMPACT_ATOMS: atom_id res chain seq x y z
N MET A 1 39.85 -15.88 -53.51
CA MET A 1 38.89 -14.83 -53.92
C MET A 1 37.54 -15.14 -53.28
N ILE A 2 37.10 -14.27 -52.36
CA ILE A 2 35.69 -13.95 -52.01
C ILE A 2 34.88 -15.05 -51.29
N ALA A 3 34.04 -14.84 -50.26
CA ALA A 3 33.81 -13.83 -49.22
C ALA A 3 32.57 -14.30 -48.43
N GLY A 4 32.50 -14.02 -47.12
CA GLY A 4 31.25 -13.87 -46.34
C GLY A 4 30.50 -15.17 -45.97
N ALA A 5 29.79 -15.27 -44.84
CA ALA A 5 29.39 -14.27 -43.86
C ALA A 5 29.21 -14.96 -42.49
N ALA A 6 29.79 -14.36 -41.44
CA ALA A 6 29.54 -14.76 -40.06
C ALA A 6 28.18 -14.20 -39.62
N MET A 7 27.21 -15.09 -39.34
CA MET A 7 26.00 -14.71 -38.60
C MET A 7 26.34 -14.57 -37.12
N ALA A 8 26.46 -13.33 -36.66
CA ALA A 8 26.50 -13.01 -35.24
C ALA A 8 25.11 -13.25 -34.63
N LEU A 9 24.96 -14.34 -33.89
CA LEU A 9 23.82 -14.57 -32.99
C LEU A 9 23.90 -13.55 -31.85
N LEU A 10 23.11 -12.49 -31.98
CA LEU A 10 22.88 -11.49 -30.94
C LEU A 10 21.99 -12.12 -29.86
N VAL A 11 22.60 -12.80 -28.89
CA VAL A 11 21.93 -13.24 -27.65
C VAL A 11 21.64 -11.99 -26.83
N CYS A 12 20.45 -11.41 -27.01
CA CYS A 12 19.87 -10.50 -26.04
C CYS A 12 19.63 -11.29 -24.74
N PRO A 13 20.21 -10.91 -23.59
CA PRO A 13 19.66 -11.35 -22.32
C PRO A 13 18.27 -10.70 -22.20
N ALA A 14 17.24 -11.47 -22.54
CA ALA A 14 15.87 -11.15 -22.17
C ALA A 14 15.85 -11.04 -20.65
N GLY A 15 15.83 -9.80 -20.14
CA GLY A 15 15.59 -9.53 -18.73
C GLY A 15 14.25 -10.14 -18.37
N ALA A 16 14.27 -11.33 -17.76
CA ALA A 16 13.07 -11.93 -17.21
C ALA A 16 12.45 -10.89 -16.26
N PRO A 17 11.16 -10.52 -16.44
CA PRO A 17 10.54 -9.58 -15.52
C PRO A 17 10.62 -10.19 -14.13
N ALA A 18 11.35 -9.52 -13.24
CA ALA A 18 11.43 -9.93 -11.84
C ALA A 18 10.00 -10.14 -11.34
N LYS A 19 9.70 -11.35 -10.86
CA LYS A 19 8.40 -11.66 -10.26
C LYS A 19 8.10 -10.56 -9.25
N PRO A 20 6.87 -9.98 -9.25
CA PRO A 20 6.56 -8.91 -8.32
C PRO A 20 6.86 -9.40 -6.90
N THR A 21 7.59 -8.59 -6.14
CA THR A 21 7.73 -8.82 -4.70
C THR A 21 6.34 -8.86 -4.08
N SER A 22 6.19 -9.54 -2.93
CA SER A 22 4.90 -9.55 -2.20
C SER A 22 4.34 -8.14 -2.03
N ASP A 23 5.21 -7.17 -1.74
CA ASP A 23 4.85 -5.75 -1.56
C ASP A 23 4.27 -5.13 -2.82
N ARG A 24 4.89 -5.39 -3.97
CA ARG A 24 4.40 -4.83 -5.24
C ARG A 24 3.06 -5.43 -5.63
N ALA A 25 2.87 -6.72 -5.34
CA ALA A 25 1.59 -7.40 -5.58
C ALA A 25 0.49 -6.83 -4.67
N GLN A 26 0.78 -6.68 -3.37
CA GLN A 26 -0.13 -6.08 -2.39
C GLN A 26 -0.46 -4.63 -2.74
N ALA A 27 0.55 -3.80 -2.99
CA ALA A 27 0.39 -2.43 -3.44
C ALA A 27 -0.47 -2.30 -4.70
N SER A 28 -0.29 -3.21 -5.67
CA SER A 28 -1.12 -3.23 -6.88
C SER A 28 -2.59 -3.56 -6.59
N LYS A 29 -2.85 -4.48 -5.64
CA LYS A 29 -4.20 -4.84 -5.20
C LYS A 29 -4.87 -3.64 -4.53
N GLU A 30 -4.18 -2.97 -3.62
CA GLU A 30 -4.69 -1.78 -2.93
C GLU A 30 -4.95 -0.63 -3.89
N CYS A 31 -4.01 -0.34 -4.79
CA CYS A 31 -4.19 0.71 -5.79
C CYS A 31 -5.38 0.42 -6.73
N LYS A 32 -5.68 -0.86 -7.02
CA LYS A 32 -6.89 -1.22 -7.77
C LYS A 32 -8.15 -1.00 -6.95
N ALA A 33 -8.13 -1.41 -5.68
CA ALA A 33 -9.25 -1.23 -4.76
C ALA A 33 -9.58 0.25 -4.56
N GLU A 34 -8.59 1.09 -4.27
CA GLU A 34 -8.75 2.53 -4.07
C GLU A 34 -9.23 3.24 -5.34
N ARG A 35 -8.67 2.91 -6.51
CA ARG A 35 -9.07 3.53 -7.78
C ARG A 35 -10.52 3.24 -8.14
N GLY A 36 -10.96 2.01 -7.89
CA GLY A 36 -12.31 1.54 -8.23
C GLY A 36 -12.65 1.69 -9.72
N HIS A 37 -13.95 1.62 -10.01
CA HIS A 37 -14.51 1.71 -11.36
C HIS A 37 -15.39 2.95 -11.57
N HIS A 38 -15.77 3.65 -10.50
CA HIS A 38 -16.65 4.81 -10.58
C HIS A 38 -15.89 6.06 -11.06
N PRO A 39 -16.50 6.96 -11.85
CA PRO A 39 -15.85 8.19 -12.30
C PRO A 39 -15.29 9.02 -11.14
N ALA A 40 -16.08 9.24 -10.08
CA ALA A 40 -15.65 9.99 -8.90
C ALA A 40 -14.44 9.36 -8.19
N THR A 41 -14.38 8.02 -8.08
CA THR A 41 -13.24 7.36 -7.44
C THR A 41 -11.99 7.43 -8.30
N ARG A 42 -12.15 7.38 -9.63
CA ARG A 42 -11.04 7.57 -10.59
C ARG A 42 -10.52 9.01 -10.59
N GLU A 43 -11.41 9.99 -10.48
CA GLU A 43 -11.06 11.40 -10.33
C GLU A 43 -10.28 11.63 -9.03
N ALA A 44 -10.80 11.13 -7.90
CA ALA A 44 -10.12 11.22 -6.61
C ALA A 44 -8.74 10.54 -6.64
N PHE A 45 -8.66 9.38 -7.28
CA PHE A 45 -7.40 8.65 -7.45
C PHE A 45 -6.40 9.42 -8.33
N ALA A 46 -6.86 10.03 -9.43
CA ALA A 46 -6.04 10.87 -10.28
C ALA A 46 -5.59 12.15 -9.57
N ALA A 47 -6.44 12.76 -8.75
CA ALA A 47 -6.10 13.92 -7.92
C ALA A 47 -5.05 13.56 -6.85
N LYS A 48 -5.13 12.35 -6.29
CA LYS A 48 -4.19 11.88 -5.24
C LYS A 48 -2.84 11.46 -5.79
N TYR A 49 -2.81 10.72 -6.90
CA TYR A 49 -1.58 10.09 -7.40
C TYR A 49 -1.10 10.61 -8.76
N GLY A 50 -1.97 11.25 -9.54
CA GLY A 50 -1.65 11.74 -10.87
C GLY A 50 -0.79 13.01 -10.85
N THR A 51 -0.06 13.22 -11.93
CA THR A 51 0.49 14.53 -12.32
C THR A 51 0.22 14.75 -13.80
N GLY A 52 0.07 16.01 -14.24
CA GLY A 52 -0.24 16.33 -15.64
C GLY A 52 -1.54 15.65 -16.10
N SER A 53 -1.44 14.80 -17.15
CA SER A 53 -2.60 14.09 -17.74
C SER A 53 -3.15 12.93 -16.90
N GLY A 54 -2.61 12.66 -15.71
CA GLY A 54 -3.11 11.61 -14.80
C GLY A 54 -2.83 10.16 -15.24
N LYS A 55 -2.30 9.95 -16.46
CA LYS A 55 -1.99 8.61 -17.00
C LYS A 55 -0.97 7.82 -16.16
N ASN A 56 -0.13 8.52 -15.39
CA ASN A 56 0.87 7.93 -14.50
C ASN A 56 0.34 7.62 -13.09
N ALA A 57 -0.91 7.96 -12.76
CA ALA A 57 -1.45 7.87 -11.40
C ALA A 57 -1.33 6.45 -10.81
N PHE A 58 -1.66 5.43 -11.59
CA PHE A 58 -1.61 4.04 -11.11
C PHE A 58 -0.17 3.60 -10.82
N GLY A 59 0.77 3.90 -11.73
CA GLY A 59 2.19 3.60 -11.51
C GLY A 59 2.77 4.31 -10.28
N ARG A 60 2.37 5.57 -10.05
CA ARG A 60 2.78 6.34 -8.87
C ARG A 60 2.17 5.79 -7.59
N CYS A 61 0.89 5.40 -7.61
CA CYS A 61 0.26 4.71 -6.49
C CYS A 61 1.03 3.43 -6.14
N VAL A 62 1.25 2.53 -7.10
CA VAL A 62 1.95 1.26 -6.85
C VAL A 62 3.37 1.53 -6.34
N SER A 63 4.08 2.51 -6.89
CA SER A 63 5.42 2.89 -6.43
C SER A 63 5.41 3.41 -4.99
N LYS A 64 4.42 4.23 -4.62
CA LYS A 64 4.27 4.76 -3.27
C LYS A 64 3.91 3.65 -2.28
N LYS A 65 2.87 2.90 -2.58
CA LYS A 65 2.39 1.79 -1.74
C LYS A 65 3.43 0.71 -1.56
N THR A 66 4.18 0.33 -2.59
CA THR A 66 5.30 -0.63 -2.44
C THR A 66 6.34 -0.16 -1.41
N ARG A 67 6.60 1.16 -1.31
CA ARG A 67 7.51 1.71 -0.28
C ARG A 67 6.88 1.69 1.11
N GLU A 68 5.58 1.95 1.20
CA GLU A 68 4.80 1.89 2.45
C GLU A 68 4.78 0.45 2.98
N GLU A 69 4.33 -0.53 2.17
CA GLU A 69 4.40 -1.97 2.46
C GLU A 69 5.77 -2.42 2.97
N ALA A 70 6.82 -1.99 2.26
CA ALA A 70 8.19 -2.36 2.62
C ALA A 70 8.62 -1.76 3.97
N ALA A 71 8.19 -0.52 4.27
CA ALA A 71 8.46 0.15 5.53
C ALA A 71 7.67 -0.49 6.67
N GLU A 72 6.41 -0.82 6.45
CA GLU A 72 5.53 -1.48 7.41
C GLU A 72 6.02 -2.86 7.79
N ARG A 73 6.35 -3.70 6.80
CA ARG A 73 6.95 -5.00 7.08
C ARG A 73 8.28 -4.88 7.84
N ARG A 74 9.09 -3.86 7.56
CA ARG A 74 10.33 -3.61 8.33
C ARG A 74 10.01 -3.25 9.79
N LYS A 75 9.03 -2.38 10.02
CA LYS A 75 8.54 -2.03 11.36
C LYS A 75 7.98 -3.25 12.08
N ALA A 76 7.10 -4.02 11.44
CA ALA A 76 6.49 -5.25 11.95
C ALA A 76 7.54 -6.30 12.35
N ARG A 77 8.59 -6.48 11.55
CA ARG A 77 9.71 -7.39 11.92
C ARG A 77 10.50 -6.88 13.12
N SER A 78 10.76 -5.57 13.18
CA SER A 78 11.50 -4.96 14.29
C SER A 78 10.73 -5.06 15.60
N SER A 79 9.44 -4.70 15.60
CA SER A 79 8.55 -4.83 16.76
C SER A 79 8.38 -6.29 17.18
N ALA A 80 8.15 -7.20 16.24
CA ALA A 80 8.07 -8.63 16.49
C ALA A 80 9.36 -9.19 17.12
N SER A 81 10.53 -8.78 16.63
CA SER A 81 11.82 -9.17 17.21
C SER A 81 11.96 -8.74 18.67
N ARG A 82 11.58 -7.50 19.00
CA ARG A 82 11.59 -6.99 20.38
C ARG A 82 10.61 -7.77 21.26
N ALA A 83 9.38 -7.97 20.79
CA ALA A 83 8.36 -8.75 21.50
C ALA A 83 8.81 -10.19 21.75
N CYS A 84 9.42 -10.85 20.77
CA CYS A 84 9.94 -12.21 20.92
C CYS A 84 11.14 -12.29 21.88
N ARG A 85 11.96 -11.24 21.98
CA ARG A 85 13.04 -11.18 22.97
C ARG A 85 12.47 -11.05 24.38
N ALA A 86 11.49 -10.16 24.56
CA ALA A 86 10.80 -9.98 25.84
C ALA A 86 10.10 -11.27 26.26
N GLU A 87 9.33 -11.90 25.36
CA GLU A 87 8.63 -13.15 25.63
C GLU A 87 9.59 -14.29 25.98
N ARG A 88 10.72 -14.43 25.27
CA ARG A 88 11.76 -15.41 25.61
C ARG A 88 12.39 -15.16 26.98
N HIS A 89 12.59 -13.90 27.35
CA HIS A 89 13.12 -13.53 28.66
C HIS A 89 12.12 -13.87 29.78
N GLU A 90 10.84 -13.63 29.55
CA GLU A 90 9.76 -13.86 30.52
C GLU A 90 9.49 -15.35 30.79
N MET A 91 9.38 -16.19 29.75
CA MET A 91 9.06 -17.61 29.93
C MET A 91 10.28 -18.53 30.02
N GLY A 92 11.47 -18.01 29.78
CA GLY A 92 12.71 -18.81 29.72
C GLY A 92 12.94 -19.51 28.38
N SER A 93 14.18 -19.90 28.14
CA SER A 93 14.62 -20.41 26.83
C SER A 93 14.03 -21.76 26.46
N GLU A 94 13.81 -22.64 27.43
CA GLU A 94 13.25 -23.98 27.19
C GLU A 94 11.78 -23.90 26.80
N ALA A 95 10.94 -23.27 27.63
CA ALA A 95 9.53 -23.05 27.32
C ALA A 95 9.32 -22.25 26.02
N PHE A 96 10.19 -21.27 25.72
CA PHE A 96 10.14 -20.56 24.44
C PHE A 96 10.45 -21.47 23.25
N THR A 97 11.40 -22.39 23.42
CA THR A 97 11.78 -23.37 22.39
C THR A 97 10.67 -24.39 22.18
N ASP A 98 9.99 -24.82 23.24
CA ASP A 98 8.84 -25.72 23.15
C ASP A 98 7.65 -25.04 22.44
N LYS A 99 7.42 -23.76 22.72
CA LYS A 99 6.33 -22.98 22.13
C LYS A 99 6.51 -22.70 20.64
N TYR A 100 7.70 -22.30 20.22
CA TYR A 100 7.94 -21.81 18.85
C TYR A 100 8.88 -22.68 18.01
N GLY A 101 9.73 -23.48 18.65
CA GLY A 101 10.70 -24.33 17.98
C GLY A 101 10.04 -25.50 17.27
N THR A 102 10.68 -25.97 16.22
CA THR A 102 10.29 -27.20 15.52
C THR A 102 11.53 -28.00 15.13
N GLY A 103 11.41 -29.33 15.07
CA GLY A 103 12.50 -30.24 14.71
C GLY A 103 13.48 -30.53 15.86
N LYS A 104 14.50 -31.36 15.58
CA LYS A 104 15.52 -31.73 16.58
C LYS A 104 16.29 -30.47 17.01
N ARG A 105 16.17 -30.11 18.29
CA ARG A 105 16.84 -28.97 18.97
C ARG A 105 16.17 -27.59 18.84
N GLY A 106 15.00 -27.45 18.20
CA GLY A 106 14.18 -26.22 18.25
C GLY A 106 14.86 -24.89 17.86
N LYS A 107 16.00 -24.92 17.15
CA LYS A 107 16.85 -23.74 16.89
C LYS A 107 16.17 -22.63 16.06
N ASN A 108 15.04 -22.93 15.43
CA ASN A 108 14.26 -21.97 14.65
C ASN A 108 13.19 -21.23 15.46
N ALA A 109 13.09 -21.46 16.78
CA ALA A 109 12.05 -20.89 17.65
C ALA A 109 11.96 -19.37 17.52
N PHE A 110 13.08 -18.66 17.62
CA PHE A 110 13.06 -17.19 17.56
C PHE A 110 12.60 -16.68 16.18
N GLY A 111 13.13 -17.26 15.10
CA GLY A 111 12.71 -16.91 13.75
C GLY A 111 11.23 -17.19 13.49
N LYS A 112 10.69 -18.27 14.06
CA LYS A 112 9.26 -18.60 13.97
C LYS A 112 8.39 -17.62 14.76
N CYS A 113 8.78 -17.27 15.98
CA CYS A 113 8.11 -16.23 16.75
C CYS A 113 8.05 -14.90 15.98
N VAL A 114 9.19 -14.44 15.46
CA VAL A 114 9.25 -13.17 14.71
C VAL A 114 8.42 -13.23 13.44
N SER A 115 8.49 -14.33 12.69
CA SER A 115 7.69 -14.53 11.48
C SER A 115 6.19 -14.52 11.78
N ALA A 116 5.74 -15.23 12.84
CA ALA A 116 4.33 -15.29 13.22
C ALA A 116 3.80 -13.92 13.64
N LYS A 117 4.48 -13.23 14.55
CA LYS A 117 4.06 -11.89 15.02
C LYS A 117 4.12 -10.86 13.89
N SER A 118 5.19 -10.86 13.08
CA SER A 118 5.31 -9.92 11.96
C SER A 118 4.21 -10.14 10.91
N ARG A 119 3.81 -11.39 10.63
CA ARG A 119 2.69 -11.67 9.71
C ARG A 119 1.38 -11.16 10.26
N LYS A 120 1.13 -11.34 11.56
CA LYS A 120 -0.08 -10.82 12.22
C LYS A 120 -0.13 -9.31 12.10
N THR A 121 0.95 -8.61 12.47
CA THR A 121 1.01 -7.14 12.37
C THR A 121 0.84 -6.66 10.94
N THR A 122 1.53 -7.27 9.96
CA THR A 122 1.33 -6.90 8.55
C THR A 122 -0.11 -7.14 8.09
N ALA A 123 -0.75 -8.25 8.49
CA ALA A 123 -2.15 -8.49 8.13
C ALA A 123 -3.12 -7.45 8.74
N GLU A 124 -2.85 -6.97 9.96
CA GLU A 124 -3.61 -5.89 10.59
C GLU A 124 -3.42 -4.57 9.85
N GLN A 125 -2.19 -4.27 9.41
CA GLN A 125 -1.89 -3.08 8.59
C GLN A 125 -2.54 -3.16 7.20
N ASP A 126 -2.47 -4.32 6.53
CA ASP A 126 -3.15 -4.55 5.25
C ASP A 126 -4.67 -4.35 5.34
N GLN A 127 -5.27 -4.64 6.51
CA GLN A 127 -6.70 -4.40 6.77
C GLN A 127 -6.98 -2.91 6.93
N GLN A 128 -6.18 -2.20 7.73
CA GLN A 128 -6.28 -0.75 7.91
C GLN A 128 -6.15 0.01 6.57
N ASP A 129 -5.22 -0.39 5.72
CA ASP A 129 -5.02 0.21 4.41
C ASP A 129 -6.20 -0.04 3.45
N GLN A 130 -6.86 -1.21 3.56
CA GLN A 130 -8.10 -1.49 2.84
C GLN A 130 -9.25 -0.62 3.34
N GLU A 131 -9.42 -0.48 4.64
CA GLU A 131 -10.46 0.39 5.24
C GLU A 131 -10.25 1.86 4.83
N GLN A 132 -9.02 2.35 4.84
CA GLN A 132 -8.70 3.70 4.37
C GLN A 132 -9.02 3.89 2.88
N ALA A 133 -8.77 2.86 2.06
CA ALA A 133 -9.13 2.89 0.64
C ALA A 133 -10.65 2.90 0.44
N GLU A 134 -11.42 2.15 1.24
CA GLU A 134 -12.89 2.21 1.23
C GLU A 134 -13.42 3.58 1.67
N ALA A 135 -12.90 4.15 2.77
CA ALA A 135 -13.26 5.48 3.24
C ALA A 135 -13.01 6.54 2.16
N THR A 136 -11.86 6.47 1.47
CA THR A 136 -11.54 7.37 0.35
C THR A 136 -12.53 7.23 -0.79
N LYS A 137 -12.96 6.00 -1.14
CA LYS A 137 -13.95 5.78 -2.20
C LYS A 137 -15.33 6.31 -1.85
N ASN A 138 -15.77 6.11 -0.62
CA ASN A 138 -17.08 6.59 -0.17
C ASN A 138 -17.08 8.13 -0.12
N ALA A 139 -16.03 8.72 0.44
CA ALA A 139 -15.80 10.16 0.41
C ALA A 139 -15.81 10.72 -1.03
N ALA A 140 -15.18 10.03 -1.99
CA ALA A 140 -15.20 10.44 -3.40
C ALA A 140 -16.61 10.47 -3.99
N LYS A 141 -17.45 9.48 -3.69
CA LYS A 141 -18.84 9.45 -4.16
C LYS A 141 -19.67 10.56 -3.53
N GLU A 142 -19.53 10.76 -2.22
CA GLU A 142 -20.24 11.83 -1.52
C GLU A 142 -19.84 13.22 -2.03
N CYS A 143 -18.54 13.47 -2.21
CA CYS A 143 -18.06 14.74 -2.75
C CYS A 143 -18.54 14.98 -4.19
N ALA A 144 -18.71 13.93 -4.99
CA ALA A 144 -19.24 14.07 -6.33
C ALA A 144 -20.74 14.45 -6.29
N ALA A 145 -21.54 13.75 -5.49
CA ALA A 145 -22.95 14.08 -5.30
C ALA A 145 -23.14 15.50 -4.73
N GLU A 146 -22.29 15.91 -3.80
CA GLU A 146 -22.30 17.26 -3.24
C GLU A 146 -21.91 18.32 -4.27
N ARG A 147 -20.89 18.06 -5.09
CA ARG A 147 -20.51 18.95 -6.21
C ARG A 147 -21.65 19.08 -7.23
N ASP A 148 -22.30 17.98 -7.58
CA ASP A 148 -23.42 17.98 -8.53
C ASP A 148 -24.63 18.77 -7.98
N SER A 149 -24.82 18.75 -6.66
CA SER A 149 -25.92 19.47 -5.98
C SER A 149 -25.65 20.96 -5.81
N LEU A 150 -24.41 21.35 -5.50
CA LEU A 150 -24.02 22.75 -5.25
C LEU A 150 -23.67 23.51 -6.53
N GLY A 151 -23.23 22.81 -7.58
CA GLY A 151 -22.58 23.40 -8.74
C GLY A 151 -21.08 23.63 -8.51
N GLU A 152 -20.32 23.72 -9.61
CA GLU A 152 -18.85 23.76 -9.57
C GLU A 152 -18.29 24.98 -8.84
N ASP A 153 -18.88 26.16 -9.05
CA ASP A 153 -18.40 27.41 -8.45
C ASP A 153 -18.58 27.41 -6.92
N ALA A 154 -19.80 27.12 -6.44
CA ALA A 154 -20.08 27.05 -5.01
C ALA A 154 -19.31 25.93 -4.30
N PHE A 155 -19.13 24.78 -4.98
CA PHE A 155 -18.29 23.70 -4.47
C PHE A 155 -16.80 24.12 -4.41
N GLY A 156 -16.34 24.85 -5.41
CA GLY A 156 -15.01 25.46 -5.48
C GLY A 156 -14.75 26.44 -4.34
N GLU A 157 -15.72 27.31 -4.02
CA GLU A 157 -15.64 28.23 -2.89
C GLU A 157 -15.64 27.51 -1.54
N LYS A 158 -16.43 26.44 -1.41
CA LYS A 158 -16.55 25.68 -0.15
C LYS A 158 -15.30 24.87 0.20
N TYR A 159 -14.71 24.18 -0.77
CA TYR A 159 -13.62 23.23 -0.53
C TYR A 159 -12.27 23.64 -1.13
N GLY A 160 -12.27 24.54 -2.10
CA GLY A 160 -11.08 25.01 -2.77
C GLY A 160 -10.21 25.85 -1.84
N THR A 161 -8.89 25.66 -1.92
CA THR A 161 -7.94 26.46 -1.13
C THR A 161 -6.89 27.14 -2.00
N ASN A 162 -6.93 26.95 -3.32
CA ASN A 162 -6.02 27.56 -4.27
C ASN A 162 -6.74 28.66 -5.08
N LYS A 163 -5.98 29.54 -5.74
CA LYS A 163 -6.49 30.70 -6.47
C LYS A 163 -7.57 30.40 -7.52
N ASN A 164 -7.71 29.15 -7.96
CA ASN A 164 -8.64 28.73 -9.00
C ASN A 164 -9.63 27.65 -8.55
N GLY A 165 -9.72 27.34 -7.25
CA GLY A 165 -10.64 26.33 -6.69
C GLY A 165 -10.41 24.88 -7.16
N LYS A 166 -9.47 24.62 -8.08
CA LYS A 166 -9.34 23.32 -8.76
C LYS A 166 -8.90 22.16 -7.87
N ASN A 167 -8.47 22.45 -6.64
CA ASN A 167 -8.16 21.41 -5.66
C ASN A 167 -9.35 21.03 -4.76
N ALA A 168 -10.52 21.66 -4.94
CA ALA A 168 -11.72 21.48 -4.12
C ALA A 168 -12.12 20.02 -3.98
N PHE A 169 -12.20 19.27 -5.08
CA PHE A 169 -12.63 17.88 -5.04
C PHE A 169 -11.67 17.00 -4.21
N GLY A 170 -10.37 17.11 -4.48
CA GLY A 170 -9.36 16.39 -3.70
C GLY A 170 -9.37 16.79 -2.21
N LYS A 171 -9.68 18.05 -1.89
CA LYS A 171 -9.80 18.53 -0.51
C LYS A 171 -11.03 17.97 0.19
N CYS A 172 -12.19 17.99 -0.47
CA CYS A 172 -13.41 17.39 0.05
C CYS A 172 -13.19 15.90 0.38
N VAL A 173 -12.63 15.14 -0.57
CA VAL A 173 -12.38 13.70 -0.38
C VAL A 173 -11.40 13.46 0.75
N SER A 174 -10.32 14.22 0.81
CA SER A 174 -9.33 14.08 1.88
C SER A 174 -9.89 14.41 3.25
N GLY A 175 -10.76 15.42 3.36
CA GLY A 175 -11.45 15.76 4.61
C GLY A 175 -12.38 14.64 5.06
N LYS A 176 -13.37 14.30 4.24
CA LYS A 176 -14.36 13.26 4.56
C LYS A 176 -13.73 11.89 4.84
N ALA A 177 -12.71 11.49 4.08
CA ALA A 177 -12.01 10.23 4.34
C ALA A 177 -11.31 10.21 5.70
N ARG A 178 -10.79 11.36 6.17
CA ARG A 178 -10.18 11.47 7.50
C ARG A 178 -11.21 11.48 8.63
N ASP A 179 -12.37 12.07 8.40
CA ASP A 179 -13.44 12.13 9.40
C ASP A 179 -14.11 10.76 9.60
N THR A 180 -14.19 9.96 8.53
CA THR A 180 -14.81 8.63 8.54
C THR A 180 -13.84 7.51 8.90
N TYR A 181 -12.54 7.69 8.66
CA TYR A 181 -11.50 6.75 9.07
C TYR A 181 -10.83 7.21 10.36
N THR A 182 -11.25 6.64 11.49
CA THR A 182 -10.49 6.72 12.75
C THR A 182 -9.59 5.49 12.84
N PRO A 183 -8.27 5.62 12.67
CA PRO A 183 -7.39 4.48 12.86
C PRO A 183 -7.50 4.05 14.33
N THR A 184 -7.96 2.82 14.56
CA THR A 184 -7.91 2.18 15.87
C THR A 184 -6.44 2.21 16.31
N GLN A 185 -6.13 3.07 17.29
CA GLN A 185 -4.81 3.11 17.89
C GLN A 185 -4.57 1.76 18.57
N ALA A 186 -3.60 1.02 18.05
CA ALA A 186 -3.06 -0.19 18.67
C ALA A 186 -2.16 0.18 19.85
#